data_AF-A0A7H4N2N6-F1
#
_entry.id   AF-A0A7H4N2N6-F1
#
_cell.length_a   1.000
_cell.length_b   1.000
_cell.length_c   1.000
_cell.angle_alpha   90.00
_cell.angle_beta   90.00
_cell.angle_gamma   90.00
#
_symmetry.space_group_name_H-M   'P 1'
#
loop_
_entity.id
_entity.type
_entity.pdbx_description
1 polymer ?
#
loop_
_entity_poly.entity_id
_entity_poly.type
_entity_poly.pdbx_seq_one_letter_code
_entity_poly.pdbx_strand_id
1 'polypeptide(L)'
;MPNGRGRIIGDYRRVALYGIDFLMKDKYAQFVSLQEKLENGEDLEGTIRLREEISEQHRALGQIKEMAAKYGCDISGPATTAQEAIQWTYFGYLAAVKSQNGAAMSFRSYLQLPGHLHRT
;
A
#
# COMPACT_ATOMS: atom_id res chain seq x y z
N MET A 1 2.38 -15.09 17.09
CA MET A 1 1.83 -13.72 17.00
C MET A 1 2.35 -13.09 15.71
N PRO A 2 1.53 -12.87 14.67
CA PRO A 2 1.99 -12.16 13.49
C PRO A 2 1.82 -10.64 13.69
N ASN A 3 2.89 -9.93 13.39
CA ASN A 3 3.13 -8.53 13.72
C ASN A 3 2.14 -7.55 13.04
N GLY A 4 1.87 -6.45 13.75
CA GLY A 4 1.02 -5.32 13.38
C GLY A 4 0.84 -5.05 11.89
N ARG A 5 -0.39 -5.31 11.42
CA ARG A 5 -0.93 -4.93 10.11
C ARG A 5 -1.23 -3.43 10.04
N GLY A 6 -0.17 -2.63 10.20
CA GLY A 6 -0.21 -1.15 10.14
C GLY A 6 0.88 -0.56 9.25
N ARG A 7 1.51 -1.36 8.38
CA ARG A 7 2.61 -0.95 7.50
C ARG A 7 2.22 -1.10 6.04
N ILE A 8 1.31 -0.25 5.57
CA ILE A 8 1.02 -0.11 4.13
C ILE A 8 2.26 0.43 3.39
N ILE A 9 3.13 1.19 4.08
CA ILE A 9 4.44 1.61 3.56
C ILE A 9 5.47 1.33 4.67
N GLY A 10 6.00 0.11 4.71
CA GLY A 10 6.93 -0.31 5.79
C GLY A 10 8.36 0.20 5.65
N ASP A 11 8.78 0.64 4.45
CA ASP A 11 10.16 1.01 4.16
C ASP A 11 10.24 2.28 3.28
N TYR A 12 9.98 3.43 3.92
CA TYR A 12 10.00 4.76 3.28
C TYR A 12 11.34 5.10 2.61
N ARG A 13 12.43 4.48 3.07
CA ARG A 13 13.77 4.66 2.50
C ARG A 13 13.87 4.14 1.07
N ARG A 14 13.06 3.12 0.71
CA ARG A 14 13.02 2.60 -0.67
C ARG A 14 12.47 3.64 -1.65
N VAL A 15 11.61 4.54 -1.19
CA VAL A 15 11.09 5.64 -2.01
C VAL A 15 12.24 6.56 -2.40
N ALA A 16 13.11 6.93 -1.45
CA ALA A 16 14.30 7.72 -1.73
C ALA A 16 15.34 6.95 -2.59
N LEU A 17 15.52 5.65 -2.34
CA LEU A 17 16.57 4.87 -3.00
C LEU A 17 16.23 4.48 -4.45
N TYR A 18 14.98 4.12 -4.73
CA TYR A 18 14.54 3.59 -6.03
C TYR A 18 13.55 4.51 -6.78
N GLY A 19 12.88 5.41 -6.08
CA GLY A 19 11.76 6.17 -6.61
C GLY A 19 10.43 5.41 -6.56
N ILE A 20 9.32 6.15 -6.63
CA ILE A 20 7.96 5.56 -6.59
C ILE A 20 7.71 4.68 -7.82
N ASP A 21 8.19 5.07 -9.01
CA ASP A 21 7.85 4.37 -10.25
C ASP A 21 8.42 2.95 -10.28
N PHE A 22 9.65 2.78 -9.76
CA PHE A 22 10.26 1.46 -9.60
C PHE A 22 9.46 0.58 -8.64
N LEU A 23 9.04 1.13 -7.50
CA LEU A 23 8.26 0.41 -6.50
C LEU A 23 6.86 0.03 -7.01
N MET A 24 6.22 0.89 -7.80
CA MET A 24 4.95 0.58 -8.45
C MET A 24 5.11 -0.57 -9.45
N LYS A 25 6.18 -0.55 -10.26
CA LYS A 25 6.49 -1.62 -11.20
C LYS A 25 6.75 -2.96 -10.49
N ASP A 26 7.49 -2.94 -9.39
CA ASP A 26 7.73 -4.13 -8.55
C ASP A 26 6.42 -4.69 -7.97
N LYS A 27 5.54 -3.82 -7.48
CA LYS A 27 4.21 -4.22 -6.97
C LYS A 27 3.32 -4.80 -8.05
N TYR A 28 3.34 -4.23 -9.25
CA TYR A 28 2.61 -4.77 -10.39
C TYR A 28 3.14 -6.14 -10.79
N ALA A 29 4.47 -6.34 -10.81
CA ALA A 29 5.07 -7.65 -11.07
C ALA A 29 4.65 -8.69 -10.02
N GLN A 30 4.60 -8.31 -8.72
CA GLN A 30 4.07 -9.18 -7.66
C GLN A 30 2.61 -9.55 -7.92
N PHE A 31 1.76 -8.57 -8.28
CA PHE A 31 0.36 -8.82 -8.61
C PHE A 31 0.20 -9.81 -9.79
N VAL A 32 1.01 -9.67 -10.83
CA VAL A 32 1.00 -10.58 -11.99
C VAL A 32 1.47 -11.98 -11.60
N SER A 33 2.48 -12.11 -10.74
CA SER A 33 2.97 -13.41 -10.27
C SER A 33 1.92 -14.21 -9.49
N LEU A 34 0.94 -13.53 -8.89
CA LEU A 34 -0.19 -14.18 -8.20
C LEU A 34 -1.29 -14.66 -9.14
N GLN A 35 -1.28 -14.22 -10.41
CA GLN A 35 -2.23 -14.67 -11.40
C GLN A 35 -2.09 -16.17 -11.68
N GLU A 36 -0.85 -16.66 -11.80
CA GLU A 36 -0.56 -18.08 -12.01
C GLU A 36 -1.10 -18.94 -10.85
N LYS A 37 -0.94 -18.50 -9.60
CA LYS A 37 -1.51 -19.18 -8.43
C LYS A 37 -3.04 -19.19 -8.43
N LEU A 38 -3.66 -18.08 -8.85
CA LEU A 38 -5.12 -17.99 -8.96
C LEU A 38 -5.67 -18.94 -10.03
N GLU A 39 -5.00 -19.03 -11.18
CA GLU A 39 -5.37 -19.90 -12.30
C GLU A 39 -5.17 -21.39 -11.97
N ASN A 40 -4.13 -21.71 -11.19
CA ASN A 40 -3.87 -23.07 -10.71
C ASN A 40 -4.79 -23.51 -9.56
N GLY A 41 -5.60 -22.62 -8.99
CA GLY A 41 -6.53 -22.93 -7.90
C GLY A 41 -5.89 -23.19 -6.54
N GLU A 42 -4.61 -22.87 -6.36
CA GLU A 42 -3.92 -22.97 -5.08
C GLU A 42 -4.29 -21.79 -4.17
N ASP A 43 -4.89 -22.08 -3.01
CA ASP A 43 -5.21 -21.08 -1.97
C ASP A 43 -5.95 -19.84 -2.53
N LEU A 44 -7.13 -20.09 -3.13
CA LEU A 44 -7.90 -19.08 -3.87
C LEU A 44 -8.22 -17.84 -3.00
N GLU A 45 -8.70 -18.04 -1.77
CA GLU A 45 -9.00 -16.95 -0.83
C GLU A 45 -7.74 -16.19 -0.41
N GLY A 46 -6.65 -16.90 -0.08
CA GLY A 46 -5.38 -16.27 0.27
C GLY A 46 -4.81 -15.45 -0.88
N THR A 47 -4.89 -15.98 -2.10
CA THR A 47 -4.43 -15.31 -3.32
C THR A 47 -5.26 -14.07 -3.66
N ILE A 48 -6.60 -14.14 -3.58
CA ILE A 48 -7.48 -12.99 -3.81
C ILE A 48 -7.18 -11.89 -2.80
N ARG A 49 -7.09 -12.22 -1.51
CA ARG A 49 -6.79 -11.27 -0.44
C ARG A 49 -5.42 -10.61 -0.64
N LEU A 50 -4.40 -11.39 -0.99
CA LEU A 50 -3.06 -10.87 -1.23
C LEU A 50 -3.02 -9.96 -2.47
N ARG A 51 -3.78 -10.28 -3.51
CA ARG A 51 -3.92 -9.41 -4.70
C ARG A 51 -4.59 -8.09 -4.36
N GLU A 52 -5.62 -8.08 -3.53
CA GLU A 52 -6.24 -6.85 -3.02
C GLU A 52 -5.23 -6.01 -2.22
N GLU A 53 -4.52 -6.63 -1.27
CA GLU A 53 -3.50 -5.94 -0.46
C GLU A 53 -2.38 -5.32 -1.33
N ILE A 54 -1.93 -6.01 -2.37
CA ILE A 54 -0.92 -5.47 -3.31
C ILE A 54 -1.48 -4.32 -4.14
N SER A 55 -2.74 -4.43 -4.59
CA SER A 55 -3.43 -3.36 -5.33
C SER A 55 -3.59 -2.10 -4.48
N GLU A 56 -3.96 -2.25 -3.20
CA GLU A 56 -4.02 -1.15 -2.24
C GLU A 56 -2.65 -0.51 -2.03
N GLN A 57 -1.59 -1.33 -1.87
CA GLN A 57 -0.22 -0.81 -1.76
C GLN A 57 0.22 -0.04 -3.01
N HIS A 58 -0.08 -0.57 -4.20
CA HIS A 58 0.21 0.11 -5.47
C HIS A 58 -0.52 1.46 -5.58
N ARG A 59 -1.80 1.50 -5.20
CA ARG A 59 -2.59 2.73 -5.16
C ARG A 59 -2.05 3.73 -4.14
N ALA A 60 -1.65 3.24 -2.96
CA ALA A 60 -1.05 4.07 -1.92
C ALA A 60 0.25 4.73 -2.41
N LEU A 61 1.12 4.00 -3.11
CA LEU A 61 2.33 4.56 -3.73
C LEU A 61 2.02 5.70 -4.70
N GLY A 62 1.00 5.54 -5.55
CA GLY A 62 0.52 6.60 -6.45
C GLY A 62 0.03 7.84 -5.70
N GLN A 63 -0.67 7.66 -4.58
CA GLN A 63 -1.10 8.78 -3.73
C GLN A 63 0.06 9.55 -3.10
N ILE A 64 1.17 8.88 -2.76
CA ILE A 64 2.39 9.58 -2.28
C ILE A 64 2.94 10.47 -3.38
N LYS A 65 2.98 9.98 -4.63
CA LYS A 65 3.46 10.73 -5.79
C LYS A 65 2.60 11.97 -6.05
N GLU A 66 1.28 11.82 -6.06
CA GLU A 66 0.35 12.96 -6.18
C GLU A 66 0.50 13.96 -5.04
N MET A 67 0.72 13.47 -3.81
CA MET A 67 0.92 14.32 -2.65
C MET A 67 2.22 15.12 -2.77
N ALA A 68 3.33 14.47 -3.11
CA ALA A 68 4.61 15.16 -3.30
C ALA A 68 4.56 16.16 -4.45
N ALA A 69 3.84 15.85 -5.53
CA ALA A 69 3.62 16.77 -6.65
C ALA A 69 2.91 18.07 -6.22
N LYS A 70 2.01 18.03 -5.22
CA LYS A 70 1.38 19.24 -4.66
C LYS A 70 2.37 20.15 -3.93
N TYR A 71 3.47 19.59 -3.44
CA TYR A 71 4.57 20.35 -2.82
C TYR A 71 5.66 20.74 -3.84
N GLY A 72 5.47 20.45 -5.13
CA GLY A 72 6.44 20.73 -6.18
C GLY A 72 7.64 19.77 -6.19
N CYS A 73 7.53 18.61 -5.54
CA CYS A 73 8.59 17.59 -5.51
C CYS A 73 8.20 16.42 -6.43
N ASP A 74 9.07 16.08 -7.39
CA ASP A 74 8.90 14.89 -8.22
C ASP A 74 9.63 13.69 -7.62
N ILE A 75 8.87 12.81 -6.96
CA ILE A 75 9.40 11.59 -6.32
C ILE A 75 9.29 10.34 -7.21
N SER A 76 9.04 10.52 -8.52
CA SER A 76 8.99 9.43 -9.49
C SER A 76 10.31 8.64 -9.54
N GLY A 77 11.42 9.37 -9.57
CA GLY A 77 12.78 8.84 -9.60
C GLY A 77 13.47 8.75 -8.23
N PRO A 78 14.66 8.13 -8.20
CA PRO A 78 15.50 8.07 -7.01
C PRO A 78 15.99 9.46 -6.62
N ALA A 79 16.18 9.68 -5.32
CA ALA A 79 16.74 10.92 -4.80
C ALA A 79 18.21 11.07 -5.25
N THR A 80 18.55 12.23 -5.80
CA THR A 80 19.90 12.55 -6.28
C THR A 80 20.72 13.27 -5.23
N THR A 81 20.07 13.94 -4.27
CA THR A 81 20.73 14.65 -3.17
C THR A 81 20.30 14.15 -1.80
N ALA A 82 21.11 14.43 -0.78
CA ALA A 82 20.78 14.08 0.60
C ALA A 82 19.49 14.79 1.10
N GLN A 83 19.25 16.03 0.64
CA GLN A 83 18.03 16.77 0.97
C GLN A 83 16.79 16.10 0.37
N GLU A 84 16.87 15.66 -0.89
CA GLU A 84 15.82 14.89 -1.54
C GLU A 84 15.58 13.57 -0.81
N ALA A 85 16.64 12.84 -0.43
CA ALA A 85 16.47 11.57 0.27
C ALA A 85 15.71 11.72 1.60
N ILE A 86 15.99 12.78 2.35
CA ILE A 86 15.27 13.11 3.59
C ILE A 86 13.81 13.46 3.27
N GLN A 87 13.58 14.28 2.24
CA GLN A 87 12.26 14.76 1.88
C GLN A 87 11.35 13.64 1.32
N TRP A 88 11.88 12.72 0.52
CA TRP A 88 11.16 11.54 0.02
C TRP A 88 10.77 10.61 1.17
N THR A 89 11.70 10.40 2.11
CA THR A 89 11.45 9.59 3.31
C THR A 89 10.35 10.23 4.17
N TYR A 90 10.36 11.56 4.30
CA TYR A 90 9.33 12.32 5.00
C TYR A 90 7.95 12.21 4.34
N PHE A 91 7.88 12.32 3.00
CA PHE A 91 6.62 12.13 2.27
C PHE A 91 6.07 10.72 2.44
N GLY A 92 6.93 9.70 2.43
CA GLY A 92 6.55 8.33 2.74
C GLY A 92 5.91 8.22 4.13
N TYR A 93 6.56 8.80 5.15
CA TYR A 93 6.03 8.81 6.51
C TYR A 93 4.69 9.56 6.60
N LEU A 94 4.59 10.75 5.99
CA LEU A 94 3.37 11.55 5.97
C LEU A 94 2.21 10.79 5.33
N ALA A 95 2.47 10.06 4.23
CA ALA A 95 1.49 9.21 3.57
C ALA A 95 1.00 8.07 4.47
N ALA A 96 1.90 7.44 5.23
CA ALA A 96 1.50 6.40 6.18
C ALA A 96 0.67 6.94 7.34
N VAL A 97 1.04 8.09 7.92
CA VAL A 97 0.24 8.73 8.98
C VAL A 97 -1.15 9.10 8.46
N LYS A 98 -1.22 9.66 7.24
CA LYS A 98 -2.49 10.01 6.60
C LYS A 98 -3.33 8.77 6.26
N SER A 99 -2.68 7.69 5.82
CA SER A 99 -3.31 6.42 5.53
C SER A 99 -3.80 5.70 6.77
N GLN A 100 -3.13 5.79 7.92
CA GLN A 100 -3.61 5.16 9.17
C GLN A 100 -4.93 5.79 9.65
N ASN A 101 -5.10 7.09 9.51
CA ASN A 101 -6.38 7.75 9.81
C ASN A 101 -7.48 7.36 8.80
N GLY A 102 -7.13 7.09 7.55
CA GLY A 102 -8.06 6.59 6.52
C GLY A 102 -8.39 5.09 6.66
N ALA A 103 -7.43 4.26 7.05
CA ALA A 103 -7.56 2.81 7.23
C ALA A 103 -8.31 2.45 8.52
N ALA A 104 -8.28 3.34 9.53
CA ALA A 104 -9.15 3.24 10.70
C ALA A 104 -10.65 3.35 10.34
N MET A 105 -10.99 3.98 9.20
CA MET A 105 -12.36 3.99 8.67
C MET A 105 -12.71 2.71 7.89
N SER A 106 -11.76 2.07 7.18
CA SER A 106 -12.04 0.85 6.41
C SER A 106 -12.02 -0.44 7.24
N PHE A 107 -11.16 -0.54 8.26
CA PHE A 107 -11.14 -1.72 9.14
C PHE A 107 -12.40 -1.79 10.05
N ARG A 108 -13.06 -0.65 10.31
CA ARG A 108 -14.27 -0.61 11.12
C ARG A 108 -15.52 -1.11 10.39
N SER A 109 -15.46 -1.28 9.07
CA SER A 109 -16.61 -1.71 8.26
C SER A 109 -16.80 -3.24 8.18
N TYR A 110 -15.85 -4.04 8.69
CA TYR A 110 -16.00 -5.50 8.73
C TYR A 110 -16.49 -6.04 10.09
N LEU A 111 -16.78 -5.19 11.07
CA LEU A 111 -17.23 -5.61 12.41
C LEU A 111 -18.70 -5.27 12.73
N GLN A 112 -19.50 -4.90 11.73
CA GLN A 112 -20.94 -4.70 11.88
C GLN A 112 -21.71 -5.64 10.94
N LEU A 113 -21.64 -6.95 11.17
CA LEU A 113 -22.71 -7.83 10.71
C LEU A 113 -23.82 -7.81 11.78
N PRO A 114 -25.01 -7.23 11.51
CA PRO A 114 -26.15 -7.39 12.39
C PRO A 114 -26.64 -8.84 12.27
N GLY A 115 -26.40 -9.63 13.32
CA GLY A 115 -27.05 -10.91 13.51
C GLY A 115 -28.55 -10.70 13.76
N HIS A 116 -29.32 -10.51 12.69
CA HIS A 116 -30.77 -10.69 12.69
C HIS A 116 -31.08 -11.91 11.83
N LEU A 117 -31.43 -13.04 12.49
CA LEU A 117 -32.40 -14.02 12.02
C LEU A 117 -32.58 -15.09 13.11
N HIS A 118 -33.63 -14.94 13.93
CA HIS A 118 -34.74 -15.90 13.91
C HIS A 118 -35.93 -15.35 14.69
N ARG A 119 -36.99 -15.04 13.94
CA ARG A 119 -38.38 -15.13 14.40
C ARG A 119 -38.75 -16.61 14.43
N THR A 120 -39.33 -17.07 15.53
CA THR A 120 -40.63 -17.78 15.66
C THR A 120 -40.91 -17.92 17.14
#